data_AF-A0A5A9DRT5-F1
#
_entry.id   AF-A0A5A9DRT5-F1
#
_cell.length_a   1.000
_cell.length_b   1.000
_cell.length_c   1.000
_cell.angle_alpha   90.00
_cell.angle_beta   90.00
_cell.angle_gamma   90.00
#
_symmetry.space_group_name_H-M   'P 1'
#
loop_
_entity.id
_entity.type
_entity.pdbx_description
1 polymer ?
#
loop_
_entity_poly.entity_id
_entity_poly.type
_entity_poly.pdbx_seq_one_letter_code
_entity_poly.pdbx_strand_id
1 'polypeptide(L)'
;MTRIFKALAIIVLLPIIGCSNSIASSEENEIKTESSSFTGTIKEINDNRALVSAKVYEGNPESDVFIDLSVNNAETFQVGDKVKVGFEGIIKESNPAQINTLSVVLVD
;
A
#
# COMPACT_ATOMS: atom_id res chain seq x y z
N MET A 1 23.59 -40.81 -65.94
CA MET A 1 24.63 -41.31 -65.01
C MET A 1 24.29 -40.77 -63.63
N THR A 2 23.71 -41.62 -62.80
CA THR A 2 23.17 -41.30 -61.47
C THR A 2 24.32 -41.14 -60.48
N ARG A 3 24.43 -40.00 -59.80
CA ARG A 3 25.13 -39.88 -58.49
C ARG A 3 24.42 -38.87 -57.59
N ILE A 4 23.57 -39.44 -56.73
CA ILE A 4 23.26 -39.00 -55.37
C ILE A 4 24.48 -38.38 -54.67
N PHE A 5 24.30 -37.35 -53.84
CA PHE A 5 24.87 -37.24 -52.48
C PHE A 5 24.38 -35.98 -51.75
N LYS A 6 23.36 -36.21 -50.90
CA LYS A 6 23.11 -35.69 -49.54
C LYS A 6 23.28 -34.19 -49.24
N ALA A 7 22.16 -33.63 -48.77
CA ALA A 7 22.01 -32.33 -48.13
C ALA A 7 23.02 -32.05 -47.01
N LEU A 8 23.40 -30.78 -46.87
CA LEU A 8 23.90 -30.24 -45.61
C LEU A 8 23.29 -28.85 -45.39
N ALA A 9 22.04 -28.84 -44.93
CA ALA A 9 21.46 -27.67 -44.30
C ALA A 9 22.13 -27.51 -42.94
N ILE A 10 23.00 -26.50 -42.81
CA ILE A 10 23.54 -26.09 -41.51
C ILE A 10 22.40 -25.40 -40.75
N ILE A 11 21.71 -26.18 -39.92
CA ILE A 11 20.80 -25.65 -38.91
C ILE A 11 21.69 -25.19 -37.75
N VAL A 12 21.86 -23.87 -37.64
CA VAL A 12 22.48 -23.25 -36.48
C VAL A 12 21.53 -23.42 -35.29
N LEU A 13 21.76 -24.49 -34.52
CA LEU A 13 21.19 -24.65 -33.19
C LEU A 13 21.93 -23.67 -32.26
N LEU A 14 21.29 -22.54 -31.94
CA LEU A 14 21.70 -21.72 -30.81
C LEU A 14 21.33 -22.49 -29.53
N PRO A 15 22.31 -22.92 -28.72
CA PRO A 15 21.98 -23.47 -27.41
C PRO A 15 21.35 -22.37 -26.56
N ILE A 16 20.13 -22.62 -26.12
CA ILE A 16 19.45 -21.88 -25.07
C ILE A 16 20.30 -22.04 -23.82
N ILE A 17 21.04 -20.98 -23.44
CA ILE A 17 21.76 -20.95 -22.17
C ILE A 17 20.69 -20.79 -21.09
N GLY A 18 20.33 -21.92 -20.50
CA GLY A 18 19.55 -22.00 -19.28
C GLY A 18 20.42 -21.81 -18.04
N CYS A 19 19.73 -21.37 -16.99
CA CYS A 19 20.06 -21.39 -15.57
C CYS A 19 21.00 -20.30 -15.03
N SER A 20 20.37 -19.33 -14.36
CA SER A 20 20.64 -19.12 -12.94
C SER A 20 19.32 -18.89 -12.21
N ASN A 21 18.78 -19.95 -11.60
CA ASN A 21 17.99 -19.76 -10.39
C ASN A 21 19.00 -19.51 -9.27
N SER A 22 19.45 -18.26 -9.14
CA SER A 22 19.67 -17.79 -7.79
C SER A 22 18.27 -17.67 -7.20
N ILE A 23 17.81 -18.72 -6.53
CA ILE A 23 17.03 -18.52 -5.32
C ILE A 23 18.03 -17.80 -4.40
N ALA A 24 18.18 -16.49 -4.63
CA ALA A 24 18.50 -15.59 -3.55
C ALA A 24 17.45 -15.96 -2.53
N SER A 25 17.91 -16.55 -1.43
CA SER A 25 17.15 -16.65 -0.21
C SER A 25 16.32 -15.39 -0.15
N SER A 26 15.01 -15.55 -0.30
CA SER A 26 14.06 -14.58 0.17
C SER A 26 14.35 -14.49 1.65
N GLU A 27 15.32 -13.65 1.99
CA GLU A 27 15.19 -12.79 3.12
C GLU A 27 13.80 -12.22 2.94
N GLU A 28 12.85 -12.81 3.66
CA GLU A 28 11.70 -12.09 4.16
C GLU A 28 12.27 -10.89 4.92
N ASN A 29 12.77 -9.91 4.17
CA ASN A 29 12.64 -8.54 4.55
C ASN A 29 11.13 -8.38 4.62
N GLU A 30 10.56 -8.67 5.79
CA GLU A 30 9.36 -8.00 6.23
C GLU A 30 9.58 -6.55 5.81
N ILE A 31 8.95 -6.14 4.71
CA ILE A 31 8.86 -4.74 4.37
C ILE A 31 8.11 -4.20 5.57
N LYS A 32 8.85 -3.69 6.55
CA LYS A 32 8.29 -3.01 7.70
C LYS A 32 7.56 -1.85 7.09
N THR A 33 6.27 -2.04 6.84
CA THR A 33 5.36 -0.99 6.47
C THR A 33 5.36 -0.09 7.70
N GLU A 34 6.17 0.97 7.65
CA GLU A 34 6.38 1.92 8.74
C GLU A 34 4.99 2.50 9.09
N SER A 35 4.36 1.92 10.11
CA SER A 35 3.05 2.36 10.57
C SER A 35 3.17 3.81 11.00
N SER A 36 2.49 4.69 10.27
CA SER A 36 2.51 6.14 10.49
C SER A 36 1.28 6.57 11.27
N SER A 37 1.31 7.75 11.89
CA SER A 37 0.12 8.28 12.57
C SER A 37 0.02 9.79 12.46
N PHE A 38 -1.21 10.30 12.46
CA PHE A 38 -1.51 11.72 12.54
C PHE A 38 -2.62 11.99 13.54
N THR A 39 -2.72 13.23 13.99
CA THR A 39 -3.84 13.71 14.80
C THR A 39 -4.70 14.64 13.96
N GLY A 40 -6.02 14.52 14.10
CA GLY A 40 -6.97 15.38 13.41
C GLY A 40 -8.29 15.47 14.13
N THR A 41 -9.21 16.25 13.57
CA THR A 41 -10.56 16.46 14.13
C THR A 41 -11.60 15.85 13.20
N ILE A 42 -12.51 15.05 13.76
CA ILE A 42 -13.63 14.48 13.00
C ILE A 42 -14.59 15.61 12.60
N LYS A 43 -14.83 15.74 11.29
CA LYS A 43 -15.77 16.70 10.70
C LYS A 43 -17.12 16.08 10.38
N GLU A 44 -17.12 14.84 9.91
CA GLU A 44 -18.32 14.11 9.50
C GLU A 44 -18.18 12.63 9.84
N ILE A 45 -19.31 11.99 10.19
CA ILE A 45 -19.41 10.53 10.38
C ILE A 45 -20.57 10.03 9.53
N ASN A 46 -20.31 8.98 8.76
CA ASN A 46 -21.30 8.25 7.99
C ASN A 46 -21.05 6.75 8.19
N ASP A 47 -21.93 6.11 8.96
CA ASP A 47 -21.73 4.76 9.48
C ASP A 47 -20.35 4.61 10.18
N ASN A 48 -19.54 3.66 9.73
CA ASN A 48 -18.21 3.41 10.27
C ASN A 48 -17.12 4.24 9.56
N ARG A 49 -17.49 5.16 8.66
CA ARG A 49 -16.54 6.01 7.94
C ARG A 49 -16.59 7.42 8.50
N ALA A 50 -15.44 8.01 8.76
CA ALA A 50 -15.33 9.41 9.17
C ALA A 50 -14.48 10.23 8.21
N LEU A 51 -14.82 11.52 8.08
CA LEU A 51 -14.00 12.52 7.44
C LEU A 51 -13.25 13.29 8.53
N VAL A 52 -11.93 13.29 8.48
CA VAL A 52 -11.06 13.92 9.48
C VAL A 52 -10.24 15.02 8.83
N SER A 53 -10.28 16.22 9.40
CA SER A 53 -9.36 17.32 9.04
C SER A 53 -8.05 17.12 9.77
N ALA A 54 -6.97 16.94 9.02
CA ALA A 54 -5.65 16.70 9.60
C ALA A 54 -4.52 17.15 8.69
N LYS A 55 -3.37 17.37 9.32
CA LYS A 55 -2.08 17.38 8.63
C LYS A 55 -1.47 15.98 8.73
N VAL A 56 -1.56 15.19 7.66
CA VAL A 56 -1.08 13.79 7.67
C VAL A 56 0.44 13.68 7.78
N TYR A 57 1.17 14.59 7.14
CA TYR A 57 2.63 14.71 7.25
C TYR A 57 3.04 16.14 7.56
N GLU A 58 4.10 16.30 8.35
CA GLU A 58 4.67 17.61 8.64
C GLU A 58 5.04 18.37 7.35
N GLY A 59 4.80 19.68 7.32
CA GLY A 59 5.01 20.51 6.13
C GLY A 59 3.85 20.52 5.12
N ASN A 60 2.94 19.53 5.14
CA ASN A 60 1.76 19.56 4.28
C ASN A 60 0.69 20.54 4.81
N PRO A 61 -0.19 21.05 3.94
CA PRO A 61 -1.40 21.74 4.39
C PRO A 61 -2.33 20.76 5.11
N GLU A 62 -3.21 21.31 5.94
CA GLU A 62 -4.33 20.54 6.49
C GLU A 62 -5.28 20.14 5.35
N SER A 63 -5.75 18.90 5.39
CA SER A 63 -6.65 18.35 4.37
C SER A 63 -7.61 17.34 4.99
N ASP A 64 -8.69 17.05 4.27
CA ASP A 64 -9.68 16.08 4.70
C ASP A 64 -9.26 14.66 4.27
N VAL A 65 -9.35 13.72 5.21
CA VAL A 65 -8.96 12.31 5.04
C VAL A 65 -10.09 11.41 5.49
N PHE A 66 -10.43 10.43 4.69
CA PHE A 66 -11.34 9.37 5.11
C PHE A 66 -10.64 8.32 5.95
N ILE A 67 -11.25 7.98 7.08
CA ILE A 67 -10.79 6.92 7.98
C ILE A 67 -11.91 5.90 8.24
N ASP A 68 -11.51 4.70 8.63
CA ASP A 68 -12.40 3.64 9.08
C ASP A 68 -12.42 3.59 10.61
N LEU A 69 -13.57 3.87 11.21
CA LEU A 69 -13.83 3.81 12.66
C LEU A 69 -14.07 2.38 13.15
N SER A 70 -14.39 1.44 12.26
CA SER A 70 -14.66 0.04 12.62
C SER A 70 -13.44 -0.68 13.18
N VAL A 71 -12.24 -0.10 13.04
CA VAL A 71 -11.02 -0.58 13.69
C VAL A 71 -11.06 -0.41 15.21
N ASN A 72 -11.98 0.42 15.73
CA ASN A 72 -12.21 0.60 17.17
C ASN A 72 -13.72 0.69 17.49
N ASN A 73 -14.41 -0.45 17.47
CA ASN A 73 -15.85 -0.52 17.81
C ASN A 73 -16.15 -0.39 19.32
N ALA A 74 -15.12 -0.31 20.17
CA ALA A 74 -15.31 -0.12 21.61
C ALA A 74 -15.57 1.34 21.97
N GLU A 75 -15.18 2.27 21.09
CA GLU A 75 -15.32 3.71 21.28
C GLU A 75 -16.52 4.25 20.51
N THR A 76 -17.19 5.26 21.06
CA THR A 76 -18.28 5.97 20.37
C THR A 76 -17.80 7.35 19.95
N PHE A 77 -17.31 7.45 18.72
CA PHE A 77 -16.81 8.70 18.16
C PHE A 77 -17.94 9.67 17.78
N GLN A 78 -17.66 10.96 17.89
CA GLN A 78 -18.56 12.05 17.58
C GLN A 78 -17.87 13.09 16.68
N VAL A 79 -18.67 13.86 15.97
CA VAL A 79 -18.18 15.03 15.24
C VAL A 79 -17.61 16.04 16.24
N GLY A 80 -16.41 16.56 15.96
CA GLY A 80 -15.66 17.45 16.83
C GLY A 80 -14.61 16.74 17.68
N ASP A 81 -14.64 15.42 17.78
CA ASP A 81 -13.62 14.67 18.50
C ASP A 81 -12.26 14.82 17.82
N LYS A 82 -11.23 15.03 18.65
CA LYS A 82 -9.85 14.94 18.20
C LYS A 82 -9.41 13.49 18.34
N VAL A 83 -8.84 12.94 17.27
CA VAL A 83 -8.44 11.54 17.18
C VAL A 83 -7.01 11.42 16.70
N LYS A 84 -6.29 10.44 17.25
CA LYS A 84 -5.03 9.95 16.70
C LYS A 84 -5.33 8.73 15.83
N VAL A 85 -4.92 8.82 14.57
CA VAL A 85 -5.17 7.80 13.54
C VAL A 85 -3.86 7.14 13.17
N GLY A 86 -3.77 5.83 13.34
CA GLY A 86 -2.67 4.99 12.82
C GLY A 86 -3.02 4.45 11.44
N PHE A 87 -2.05 4.42 10.52
CA PHE A 87 -2.23 3.92 9.15
C PHE A 87 -0.93 3.34 8.58
N GLU A 88 -1.02 2.67 7.43
CA GLU A 88 0.09 1.95 6.79
C GLU A 88 1.18 2.84 6.15
N GLY A 89 1.14 4.17 6.35
CA GLY A 89 2.11 5.08 5.75
C GLY A 89 1.90 5.36 4.25
N ILE A 90 0.82 4.83 3.65
CA ILE A 90 0.46 5.08 2.25
C ILE A 90 -0.81 5.92 2.19
N ILE A 91 -0.76 7.02 1.44
CA ILE A 91 -1.92 7.84 1.09
C ILE A 91 -2.32 7.54 -0.36
N LYS A 92 -3.58 7.19 -0.58
CA LYS A 92 -4.16 6.93 -1.90
C LYS A 92 -4.58 8.25 -2.55
N GLU A 93 -4.13 8.48 -3.78
CA GLU A 93 -4.47 9.68 -4.56
C GLU A 93 -5.98 9.78 -4.81
N SER A 94 -6.65 10.64 -4.04
CA SER A 94 -8.09 10.92 -4.10
C SER A 94 -8.41 12.24 -3.40
N ASN A 95 -9.64 12.75 -3.59
CA ASN A 95 -10.12 13.96 -2.91
C ASN A 95 -11.55 13.74 -2.38
N PRO A 96 -11.79 13.64 -1.06
CA PRO A 96 -10.81 13.62 0.05
C PRO A 96 -9.79 12.47 -0.02
N ALA A 97 -8.67 12.61 0.68
CA ALA A 97 -7.61 11.61 0.70
C ALA A 97 -8.09 10.31 1.38
N GLN A 98 -7.49 9.18 1.01
CA GLN A 98 -7.84 7.87 1.57
C GLN A 98 -6.60 7.14 2.05
N ILE A 99 -6.74 6.40 3.15
CA ILE A 99 -5.68 5.60 3.76
C ILE A 99 -6.23 4.23 4.16
N ASN A 100 -5.35 3.30 4.50
CA ASN A 100 -5.75 2.10 5.24
C ASN A 100 -5.61 2.35 6.74
N THR A 101 -6.73 2.52 7.44
CA THR A 101 -6.75 2.79 8.87
C THR A 101 -6.41 1.53 9.66
N LEU A 102 -5.47 1.64 10.60
CA LEU A 102 -5.04 0.54 11.48
C LEU A 102 -5.51 0.73 12.92
N SER A 103 -5.65 1.97 13.37
CA SER A 103 -6.15 2.30 14.71
C SER A 103 -6.73 3.71 14.76
N VAL A 104 -7.69 3.92 15.66
CA VAL A 104 -8.25 5.22 15.99
C VAL A 104 -8.41 5.31 17.49
N VAL A 105 -7.87 6.35 18.10
CA VAL A 105 -7.94 6.59 19.56
C VAL A 105 -8.31 8.06 19.80
N LEU A 106 -9.21 8.32 20.73
CA LEU A 106 -9.51 9.67 21.20
C LEU A 106 -8.28 10.30 21.83
N VAL A 107 -8.10 11.60 21.60
CA VAL A 107 -7.05 12.40 22.24
C VAL A 107 -7.62 13.75 22.68
N ASP A 108 -7.10 14.29 23.78
CA ASP A 108 -7.52 15.58 24.34
C ASP A 108 -7.07 16.79 23.49
#